data_AF-A0A7S2MZ17-F1
#
_entry.id   AF-A0A7S2MZ17-F1
#
_cell.length_a   1.000
_cell.length_b   1.000
_cell.length_c   1.000
_cell.angle_alpha   90.00
_cell.angle_beta   90.00
_cell.angle_gamma   90.00
#
_symmetry.space_group_name_H-M   'P 1'
#
loop_
_entity.id
_entity.type
_entity.pdbx_description
1 polymer ?
#
loop_
_entity_poly.entity_id
_entity_poly.type
_entity_poly.pdbx_seq_one_letter_code
_entity_poly.pdbx_strand_id
1 'polypeptide(L)'
;GQWERAISMFRTSWSFVNVARPNGRSILWFGYDAAHGTAYLPFYGASDGSAPASYHSHEGYMSKFSFNVAWWPFNIVNQYSDRNFVRINADVRAKASEIEEEAMKSVEAWEAEADQSGLEQKAQMALLTTR
;
A
#
# COMPACT_ATOMS: atom_id res chain seq x y z
N GLY A 1 -28.21 0.33 21.89
CA GLY A 1 -27.81 0.30 20.47
C GLY A 1 -28.64 1.35 19.77
N GLN A 2 -28.09 2.33 19.09
CA GLN A 2 -27.08 2.23 18.05
C GLN A 2 -26.16 3.46 18.13
N TRP A 3 -24.85 3.25 18.09
CA TRP A 3 -23.87 4.28 17.74
C TRP A 3 -23.24 3.81 16.43
N GLU A 4 -23.12 4.67 15.42
CA GLU A 4 -22.52 4.25 14.16
C GLU A 4 -21.09 3.73 14.37
N ARG A 5 -20.79 2.59 13.74
CA ARG A 5 -19.44 2.05 13.72
C ARG A 5 -18.70 2.66 12.54
N ALA A 6 -17.62 3.40 12.82
CA ALA A 6 -16.75 3.91 11.75
C ALA A 6 -16.25 2.77 10.85
N ILE A 7 -16.22 3.03 9.53
CA ILE A 7 -15.66 2.10 8.54
C ILE A 7 -14.15 1.99 8.74
N SER A 8 -13.50 3.14 8.87
CA SER A 8 -12.06 3.26 9.15
C SER A 8 -11.85 3.29 10.67
N MET A 9 -11.41 2.16 11.23
CA MET A 9 -11.23 2.02 12.68
C MET A 9 -9.88 1.42 13.03
N PHE A 10 -9.41 1.70 14.25
CA PHE A 10 -8.12 1.25 14.81
C PHE A 10 -7.89 -0.27 14.85
N ARG A 11 -8.94 -1.09 14.61
CA ARG A 11 -8.82 -2.57 14.53
C ARG A 11 -8.58 -3.07 13.10
N THR A 12 -8.58 -2.17 12.13
CA THR A 12 -8.34 -2.52 10.72
C THR A 12 -6.88 -2.94 10.59
N SER A 13 -6.61 -4.17 10.19
CA SER A 13 -5.22 -4.62 10.02
C SER A 13 -4.61 -4.13 8.69
N TRP A 14 -5.44 -4.05 7.66
CA TRP A 14 -5.09 -3.61 6.31
C TRP A 14 -6.36 -3.27 5.55
N SER A 15 -6.21 -2.50 4.48
CA SER A 15 -7.27 -2.20 3.52
C SER A 15 -6.66 -2.15 2.12
N PHE A 16 -7.49 -2.41 1.11
CA PHE A 16 -7.01 -2.42 -0.27
C PHE A 16 -8.10 -2.00 -1.25
N VAL A 17 -7.67 -1.52 -2.41
CA VAL A 17 -8.50 -1.28 -3.58
C VAL A 17 -7.89 -2.04 -4.74
N ASN A 18 -8.61 -3.04 -5.25
CA ASN A 18 -8.18 -3.78 -6.43
C ASN A 18 -8.81 -3.17 -7.69
N VAL A 19 -7.95 -2.69 -8.59
CA VAL A 19 -8.35 -2.14 -9.89
C VAL A 19 -8.07 -3.22 -10.93
N ALA A 20 -9.13 -3.94 -11.31
CA ALA A 20 -9.06 -4.92 -12.37
C ALA A 20 -8.82 -4.20 -13.72
N ARG A 21 -7.71 -4.54 -14.38
CA ARG A 21 -7.35 -4.05 -15.71
C ARG A 21 -7.09 -5.22 -16.66
N PRO A 22 -7.29 -5.06 -17.97
CA PRO A 22 -6.95 -6.09 -18.95
C PRO A 22 -5.45 -6.45 -18.93
N ASN A 23 -5.10 -7.49 -19.68
CA ASN A 23 -3.71 -7.85 -19.96
C ASN A 23 -2.86 -8.26 -18.74
N GLY A 24 -3.48 -8.62 -17.62
CA GLY A 24 -2.77 -8.98 -16.39
C GLY A 24 -2.24 -7.77 -15.61
N ARG A 25 -2.55 -6.54 -16.03
CA ARG A 25 -2.10 -5.30 -15.38
C ARG A 25 -3.01 -4.87 -14.23
N SER A 26 -3.66 -5.81 -13.54
CA SER A 26 -4.47 -5.47 -12.36
C SER A 26 -3.58 -4.87 -11.28
N ILE A 27 -4.01 -3.75 -10.68
CA ILE A 27 -3.26 -3.06 -9.63
C ILE A 27 -4.02 -3.16 -8.32
N LEU A 28 -3.36 -3.72 -7.32
CA LEU A 28 -3.78 -3.76 -5.94
C LEU A 28 -3.15 -2.57 -5.21
N TRP A 29 -3.95 -1.56 -4.91
CA TRP A 29 -3.57 -0.48 -4.00
C TRP A 29 -3.73 -0.98 -2.57
N PHE A 30 -2.63 -1.22 -1.87
CA PHE A 30 -2.62 -1.82 -0.55
C PHE A 30 -2.13 -0.83 0.50
N GLY A 31 -2.81 -0.77 1.64
CA GLY A 31 -2.43 0.04 2.79
C GLY A 31 -2.56 -0.76 4.09
N TYR A 32 -1.54 -0.70 4.93
CA TYR A 32 -1.59 -1.30 6.28
C TYR A 32 -2.33 -0.40 7.26
N ASP A 33 -2.96 -1.03 8.24
CA ASP A 33 -3.75 -0.38 9.29
C ASP A 33 -4.99 0.38 8.76
N ALA A 34 -5.59 1.24 9.56
CA ALA A 34 -6.80 1.96 9.24
C ALA A 34 -6.63 2.93 8.06
N ALA A 35 -7.63 2.93 7.17
CA ALA A 35 -7.63 3.72 5.93
C ALA A 35 -7.46 5.24 6.14
N HIS A 36 -7.75 5.77 7.34
CA HIS A 36 -7.65 7.21 7.59
C HIS A 36 -6.20 7.69 7.73
N GLY A 37 -5.28 6.87 8.25
CA GLY A 37 -3.87 7.24 8.43
C GLY A 37 -2.90 6.28 7.74
N THR A 38 -3.36 5.61 6.69
CA THR A 38 -2.51 4.84 5.78
C THR A 38 -2.25 5.58 4.48
N ALA A 39 -1.23 5.12 3.74
CA ALA A 39 -0.95 5.51 2.37
C ALA A 39 -1.02 4.27 1.49
N TYR A 40 -1.72 4.35 0.36
CA TYR A 40 -1.90 3.21 -0.53
C TYR A 40 -0.73 3.08 -1.51
N LEU A 41 -0.10 1.91 -1.53
CA LEU A 41 0.97 1.58 -2.48
C LEU A 41 0.49 0.57 -3.52
N PRO A 42 0.92 0.69 -4.79
CA PRO A 42 0.49 -0.15 -5.89
C PRO A 42 1.29 -1.45 -5.93
N PHE A 43 0.59 -2.57 -6.06
CA PHE A 43 1.17 -3.89 -6.30
C PHE A 43 0.49 -4.54 -7.50
N TYR A 44 1.25 -5.15 -8.41
CA TYR A 44 0.66 -5.85 -9.54
C TYR A 44 0.08 -7.20 -9.11
N GLY A 45 -1.22 -7.39 -9.33
CA GLY A 45 -1.95 -8.60 -8.92
C GLY A 45 -1.55 -9.87 -9.69
N ALA A 46 -0.97 -9.73 -10.88
CA ALA A 46 -0.44 -10.85 -11.66
C ALA A 46 1.04 -11.15 -11.36
N SER A 47 1.57 -10.64 -10.24
CA SER A 47 2.95 -10.93 -9.81
C SER A 47 3.15 -12.41 -9.55
N ASP A 48 4.21 -12.97 -10.15
CA ASP A 48 4.74 -14.30 -9.89
C ASP A 48 5.86 -14.29 -8.83
N GLY A 49 6.45 -13.13 -8.57
CA GLY A 49 7.44 -12.90 -7.52
C GLY A 49 6.82 -12.66 -6.14
N SER A 50 7.62 -12.90 -5.10
CA SER A 50 7.29 -12.53 -3.72
C SER A 50 7.18 -11.02 -3.57
N ALA A 51 6.23 -10.55 -2.75
CA ALA A 51 6.18 -9.14 -2.34
C ALA A 51 7.51 -8.69 -1.69
N PRO A 52 7.79 -7.37 -1.64
CA PRO A 52 8.97 -6.84 -0.98
C PRO A 52 9.13 -7.42 0.42
N ALA A 53 10.38 -7.64 0.84
CA ALA A 53 10.68 -8.30 2.12
C ALA A 53 9.93 -7.67 3.31
N SER A 54 9.75 -6.35 3.31
CA SER A 54 9.01 -5.64 4.36
C SER A 54 7.51 -5.96 4.43
N TYR A 55 6.89 -6.43 3.35
CA TYR A 55 5.48 -6.83 3.25
C TYR A 55 5.25 -8.33 3.43
N HIS A 56 6.31 -9.15 3.32
CA HIS A 56 6.24 -10.61 3.45
C HIS A 56 7.08 -11.18 4.61
N SER A 57 7.85 -10.37 5.32
CA SER A 57 8.74 -10.82 6.39
C SER A 57 7.97 -11.42 7.58
N HIS A 58 8.49 -12.53 8.11
CA HIS A 58 8.03 -13.16 9.35
C HIS A 58 8.80 -12.67 10.59
N GLU A 59 9.66 -11.67 10.44
CA GLU A 59 10.50 -11.18 11.55
C GLU A 59 9.73 -10.35 12.58
N GLY A 60 8.53 -9.88 12.22
CA GLY A 60 7.59 -9.18 13.08
C GLY A 60 6.13 -9.44 12.68
N TYR A 61 5.22 -9.23 13.62
CA TYR A 61 3.78 -9.35 13.45
C TYR A 61 3.10 -8.57 14.58
N MET A 62 1.77 -8.57 14.66
CA MET A 62 1.03 -7.70 15.59
C MET A 62 1.43 -7.84 17.07
N SER A 63 1.98 -8.97 17.50
CA SER A 63 2.48 -9.16 18.88
C SER A 63 4.01 -9.18 19.01
N LYS A 64 4.76 -8.95 17.92
CA LYS A 64 6.23 -8.87 17.92
C LYS A 64 6.69 -7.64 17.14
N PHE A 65 7.19 -6.65 17.88
CA PHE A 65 7.74 -5.43 17.32
C PHE A 65 8.94 -5.71 16.40
N SER A 66 8.95 -5.11 15.21
CA SER A 66 10.07 -5.18 14.25
C SER A 66 10.06 -3.98 13.31
N PHE A 67 11.24 -3.40 13.06
CA PHE A 67 11.42 -2.38 12.04
C PHE A 67 11.52 -2.96 10.62
N ASN A 68 11.68 -4.27 10.49
CA ASN A 68 11.80 -4.94 9.19
C ASN A 68 10.43 -5.26 8.57
N VAL A 69 9.33 -4.95 9.26
CA VAL A 69 7.97 -5.21 8.80
C VAL A 69 7.24 -3.88 8.60
N ALA A 70 6.75 -3.66 7.38
CA ALA A 70 6.13 -2.39 6.97
C ALA A 70 4.90 -2.03 7.81
N TRP A 71 4.21 -3.01 8.41
CA TRP A 71 3.04 -2.79 9.26
C TRP A 71 3.29 -1.86 10.47
N TRP A 72 4.45 -1.99 11.13
CA TRP A 72 4.73 -1.27 12.39
C TRP A 72 4.80 0.25 12.24
N PRO A 73 5.47 0.81 11.22
CA PRO A 73 5.43 2.25 10.93
C PRO A 73 4.00 2.81 10.80
N PHE A 74 3.12 2.15 10.04
CA PHE A 74 1.72 2.59 9.90
C PHE A 74 0.99 2.55 11.24
N ASN A 75 1.20 1.48 12.02
CA ASN A 75 0.58 1.37 13.33
C ASN A 75 1.04 2.45 14.30
N ILE A 76 2.33 2.77 14.34
CA ILE A 76 2.85 3.85 15.17
C ILE A 76 2.20 5.19 14.80
N VAL A 77 2.12 5.52 13.51
CA VAL A 77 1.52 6.78 13.03
C VAL A 77 0.04 6.89 13.42
N ASN A 78 -0.73 5.82 13.28
CA ASN A 78 -2.13 5.82 13.68
C ASN A 78 -2.30 5.93 15.21
N GLN A 79 -1.47 5.23 15.99
CA GLN A 79 -1.50 5.33 17.45
C GLN A 79 -1.20 6.75 17.95
N TYR A 80 -0.31 7.49 17.27
CA TYR A 80 -0.10 8.91 17.55
C TYR A 80 -1.30 9.75 17.11
N SER A 81 -1.86 9.49 15.93
CA SER A 81 -3.03 10.19 15.41
C SER A 81 -4.24 10.06 16.34
N ASP A 82 -4.45 8.90 16.95
CA ASP A 82 -5.52 8.67 17.94
C ASP A 82 -5.39 9.55 19.19
N ARG A 83 -4.17 10.02 19.52
CA ARG A 83 -3.98 10.93 20.66
C ARG A 83 -4.48 12.33 20.37
N ASN A 84 -4.32 12.81 19.14
CA ASN A 84 -4.78 14.14 18.72
C ASN A 84 -5.03 14.18 17.21
N PHE A 85 -6.16 13.60 16.80
CA PHE A 85 -6.50 13.42 15.40
C PHE A 85 -6.53 14.74 14.63
N VAL A 86 -7.10 15.79 15.22
CA VAL A 86 -7.25 17.10 14.57
C VAL A 86 -5.91 17.71 14.21
N ARG A 87 -4.89 17.60 15.08
CA ARG A 87 -3.57 18.20 14.83
C ARG A 87 -2.66 17.31 13.99
N ILE A 88 -2.73 15.99 14.19
CA ILE A 88 -1.77 15.06 13.60
C ILE A 88 -2.24 14.57 12.23
N ASN A 89 -3.54 14.30 12.07
CA ASN A 89 -4.04 13.66 10.86
C ASN A 89 -3.93 14.58 9.63
N ALA A 90 -3.91 15.91 9.80
CA ALA A 90 -3.67 16.84 8.69
C ALA A 90 -2.31 16.57 8.03
N ASP A 91 -1.25 16.43 8.83
CA ASP A 91 0.10 16.16 8.35
C ASP A 91 0.22 14.73 7.79
N VAL A 92 -0.41 13.76 8.46
CA VAL A 92 -0.45 12.36 7.99
C VAL A 92 -1.11 12.27 6.63
N ARG A 93 -2.26 12.93 6.42
CA ARG A 93 -2.94 12.95 5.12
C ARG A 93 -2.14 13.68 4.06
N ALA A 94 -1.51 14.80 4.39
CA ALA A 94 -0.64 15.51 3.44
C ALA A 94 0.51 14.62 2.96
N LYS A 95 1.18 13.91 3.88
CA LYS A 95 2.27 12.99 3.52
C LYS A 95 1.77 11.75 2.79
N ALA A 96 0.62 11.19 3.17
CA ALA A 96 0.01 10.07 2.46
C ALA A 96 -0.31 10.45 1.02
N SER A 97 -0.86 11.65 0.77
CA SER A 97 -1.12 12.15 -0.58
C SER A 97 0.16 12.31 -1.40
N GLU A 98 1.24 12.85 -0.82
CA GLU A 98 2.54 12.93 -1.50
C GLU A 98 3.06 11.55 -1.95
N ILE A 99 2.97 10.55 -1.06
CA ILE A 99 3.38 9.17 -1.34
C ILE A 99 2.48 8.53 -2.41
N GLU A 100 1.17 8.70 -2.32
CA GLU A 100 0.20 8.17 -3.29
C GLU A 100 0.40 8.80 -4.67
N GLU A 101 0.68 10.10 -4.75
CA GLU A 101 1.00 10.80 -6.00
C GLU A 101 2.31 10.32 -6.61
N GLU A 102 3.35 10.14 -5.81
CA GLU A 102 4.62 9.55 -6.28
C GLU A 102 4.38 8.13 -6.82
N ALA A 103 3.63 7.32 -6.08
CA ALA A 103 3.32 5.96 -6.47
C ALA A 103 2.51 5.87 -7.79
N MET A 104 1.54 6.77 -8.00
CA MET A 104 0.82 6.88 -9.27
C MET A 104 1.76 7.21 -10.43
N LYS A 105 2.67 8.18 -10.25
CA LYS A 105 3.68 8.54 -11.27
C LYS A 105 4.63 7.37 -11.55
N SER A 106 5.04 6.63 -10.52
CA SER A 106 5.88 5.45 -10.67
C SER A 106 5.20 4.38 -11.51
N VAL A 107 3.91 4.10 -11.26
CA VAL A 107 3.14 3.14 -12.07
C VAL A 107 3.11 3.56 -13.54
N GLU A 108 2.81 4.83 -13.84
CA GLU A 108 2.80 5.34 -15.21
C GLU A 108 4.18 5.19 -15.89
N ALA A 109 5.25 5.52 -15.16
CA ALA A 109 6.62 5.39 -15.67
C ALA A 109 6.99 3.93 -15.95
N TRP A 110 6.66 3.00 -15.04
CA TRP A 110 6.94 1.58 -15.20
C TRP A 110 6.15 0.97 -16.37
N GLU A 111 4.87 1.31 -16.51
CA GLU A 111 4.05 0.84 -17.63
C GLU A 111 4.56 1.39 -18.96
N ALA A 112 4.98 2.67 -19.02
CA ALA A 112 5.57 3.25 -20.22
C ALA A 112 6.90 2.58 -20.62
N GLU A 113 7.76 2.26 -19.65
CA GLU A 113 9.00 1.51 -19.87
C GLU A 113 8.70 0.10 -20.41
N ALA A 114 7.74 -0.59 -19.80
CA ALA A 114 7.31 -1.93 -20.23
C ALA A 114 6.74 -1.92 -21.66
N ASP A 115 5.95 -0.91 -22.02
CA ASP A 115 5.40 -0.76 -23.38
C ASP A 115 6.49 -0.45 -24.42
N GLN A 116 7.50 0.36 -24.06
CA GLN A 116 8.63 0.69 -24.94
C GLN A 116 9.62 -0.47 -25.14
N SER A 117 9.67 -1.41 -24.19
CA SER A 117 10.59 -2.56 -24.25
C SER A 117 10.35 -3.49 -25.45
N GLY A 118 9.15 -3.47 -26.06
CA GLY A 118 8.78 -4.35 -27.17
C GLY A 118 8.75 -5.85 -26.79
N LEU A 119 8.85 -6.17 -25.50
CA LEU A 119 8.83 -7.54 -24.99
C LEU A 119 7.43 -8.16 -25.11
N GLU A 120 7.38 -9.50 -25.14
CA GLU A 120 6.10 -10.21 -25.02
C GLU A 120 5.41 -9.87 -23.70
N GLN A 121 4.08 -9.90 -23.69
CA GLN A 121 3.25 -9.48 -22.56
C GLN A 121 3.65 -10.12 -21.22
N LYS A 122 4.06 -11.40 -21.24
CA LYS A 122 4.52 -12.10 -20.03
C LYS A 122 5.83 -11.50 -19.48
N ALA A 123 6.77 -11.16 -20.36
CA ALA A 123 8.04 -10.56 -19.99
C ALA A 123 7.89 -9.09 -19.54
N GLN A 124 6.94 -8.35 -20.13
CA GLN A 124 6.55 -7.04 -19.62
C GLN A 124 6.02 -7.12 -18.18
N MET A 125 5.16 -8.10 -17.89
CA MET A 125 4.64 -8.28 -16.54
C MET A 125 5.75 -8.65 -15.54
N ALA A 126 6.70 -9.51 -15.92
CA ALA A 126 7.84 -9.85 -15.06
C ALA A 126 8.72 -8.62 -14.74
N LEU A 127 8.85 -7.68 -15.67
CA LEU A 127 9.57 -6.42 -15.44
C LEU A 127 8.85 -5.55 -14.41
N LEU A 128 7.53 -5.43 -14.54
CA LEU A 128 6.68 -4.64 -13.65
C LEU A 128 6.64 -5.18 -12.21
N THR A 129 6.81 -6.49 -12.04
CA THR A 129 6.70 -7.16 -10.73
C THR A 129 8.02 -7.18 -9.95
N THR A 130 9.12 -6.77 -10.58
CA THR A 130 10.45 -6.69 -9.96
C THR A 130 10.73 -5.31 -9.32
N ARG A 131 9.81 -4.35 -9.50
CA ARG A 131 9.97 -2.96 -9.03
C ARG A 131 9.41 -2.72 -7.62
#